data_AF-A0A930RQ65-F1
#
_entry.id   AF-A0A930RQ65-F1
#
_cell.length_a   1.000
_cell.length_b   1.000
_cell.length_c   1.000
_cell.angle_alpha   90.00
_cell.angle_beta   90.00
_cell.angle_gamma   90.00
#
_symmetry.space_group_name_H-M   'P 1'
#
loop_
_entity.id
_entity.type
_entity.pdbx_description
1 polymer ?
#
loop_
_entity_poly.entity_id
_entity_poly.type
_entity_poly.pdbx_seq_one_letter_code
_entity_poly.pdbx_strand_id
1 'polypeptide(L)'
;AVFGALREMVDQEPTIEVVYPVHLSPAVQEAANDLLGDHDRIHLIAPLDVLDFHNLASRSYFIMSDSGGVQEEAPSLGKPVLVLRDTTERPEGVKAGTLKLVGTDPAVVKSTMTELLTNEHLYLEMANARNPYGDGRASERIVQAIKHYFGQGDAAEEFHEGEKE
;
A
#
# COMPACT_ATOMS: atom_id res chain seq x y z
N ALA A 1 -8.73 -17.36 -7.09
CA ALA A 1 -7.92 -16.18 -7.49
C ALA A 1 -8.23 -15.00 -6.57
N VAL A 2 -7.35 -14.01 -6.46
CA VAL A 2 -7.49 -12.85 -5.55
C VAL A 2 -8.79 -12.07 -5.78
N PHE A 3 -9.20 -11.84 -7.02
CA PHE A 3 -10.48 -11.17 -7.32
C PHE A 3 -11.69 -11.91 -6.74
N GLY A 4 -11.71 -13.25 -6.80
CA GLY A 4 -12.77 -14.04 -6.17
C GLY A 4 -12.79 -13.87 -4.66
N ALA A 5 -11.63 -13.84 -4.01
CA ALA A 5 -11.52 -13.56 -2.58
C ALA A 5 -12.05 -12.17 -2.22
N LEU A 6 -11.73 -11.14 -3.01
CA LEU A 6 -12.24 -9.78 -2.81
C LEU A 6 -13.77 -9.73 -2.95
N ARG A 7 -14.32 -10.34 -3.99
CA ARG A 7 -15.78 -10.39 -4.21
C ARG A 7 -16.49 -11.04 -3.02
N GLU A 8 -16.02 -12.21 -2.61
CA GLU A 8 -16.57 -12.92 -1.44
C GLU A 8 -16.50 -12.09 -0.16
N MET A 9 -15.38 -11.38 0.08
CA MET A 9 -15.23 -10.51 1.26
C MET A 9 -16.24 -9.36 1.25
N VAL A 10 -16.42 -8.71 0.10
CA VAL A 10 -17.38 -7.61 -0.03
C VAL A 10 -18.81 -8.14 0.14
N ASP A 11 -19.14 -9.30 -0.44
CA ASP A 11 -20.46 -9.93 -0.31
C ASP A 11 -20.79 -10.28 1.17
N GLN A 12 -19.78 -10.71 1.95
CA GLN A 12 -19.95 -11.15 3.34
C GLN A 12 -19.94 -10.00 4.35
N GLU A 13 -19.18 -8.93 4.08
CA GLU A 13 -19.01 -7.81 5.01
C GLU A 13 -19.63 -6.52 4.42
N PRO A 14 -20.84 -6.12 4.89
CA PRO A 14 -21.60 -5.01 4.31
C PRO A 14 -20.91 -3.64 4.38
N THR A 15 -19.93 -3.48 5.27
CA THR A 15 -19.22 -2.22 5.53
C THR A 15 -18.00 -2.02 4.61
N ILE A 16 -17.61 -3.03 3.85
CA ILE A 16 -16.46 -2.93 2.92
C ILE A 16 -16.93 -2.34 1.60
N GLU A 17 -16.17 -1.34 1.13
CA GLU A 17 -16.16 -0.91 -0.26
C GLU A 17 -14.76 -1.11 -0.84
N VAL A 18 -14.69 -1.49 -2.12
CA VAL A 18 -13.45 -1.69 -2.86
C VAL A 18 -13.40 -0.69 -4.00
N VAL A 19 -12.31 0.07 -4.07
CA VAL A 19 -11.99 0.91 -5.24
C VAL A 19 -10.79 0.31 -5.92
N TYR A 20 -10.94 -0.12 -7.17
CA TYR A 20 -9.87 -0.71 -7.96
C TYR A 20 -9.62 0.09 -9.24
N PRO A 21 -8.54 0.90 -9.28
CA PRO A 21 -8.06 1.51 -10.51
C PRO A 21 -7.51 0.44 -11.46
N VAL A 22 -8.31 0.06 -12.45
CA VAL A 22 -8.03 -1.09 -13.31
C VAL A 22 -6.96 -0.74 -14.33
N HIS A 23 -5.92 -1.57 -14.43
CA HIS A 23 -4.86 -1.38 -15.43
C HIS A 23 -5.42 -1.34 -16.86
N LEU A 24 -4.78 -0.59 -17.77
CA LEU A 24 -5.21 -0.45 -19.18
C LEU A 24 -5.10 -1.74 -20.03
N SER A 25 -4.69 -2.86 -19.43
CA SER A 25 -4.51 -4.12 -20.15
C SER A 25 -5.89 -4.72 -20.44
N PRO A 26 -6.24 -5.01 -21.71
CA PRO A 26 -7.55 -5.59 -22.03
C PRO A 26 -7.83 -6.87 -21.24
N ALA A 27 -6.83 -7.75 -21.09
CA ALA A 27 -6.98 -8.99 -20.33
C ALA A 27 -7.25 -8.75 -18.83
N VAL A 28 -6.68 -7.69 -18.25
CA VAL A 28 -6.93 -7.32 -16.84
C VAL A 28 -8.31 -6.68 -16.70
N GLN A 29 -8.71 -5.83 -17.65
CA GLN A 29 -10.03 -5.21 -17.65
C GLN A 29 -11.15 -6.23 -17.80
N GLU A 30 -11.02 -7.19 -18.72
CA GLU A 30 -11.97 -8.28 -18.90
C GLU A 30 -12.09 -9.10 -17.61
N ALA A 31 -10.97 -9.59 -17.08
CA ALA A 31 -10.98 -10.37 -15.84
C ALA A 31 -11.54 -9.59 -14.64
N ALA A 32 -11.27 -8.29 -14.53
CA ALA A 32 -11.81 -7.44 -13.48
C ALA A 32 -13.32 -7.27 -13.64
N ASN A 33 -13.83 -6.96 -14.83
CA ASN A 33 -15.26 -6.81 -15.05
C ASN A 33 -16.01 -8.13 -14.84
N ASP A 34 -15.48 -9.25 -15.33
CA ASP A 34 -16.13 -10.56 -15.21
C ASP A 34 -16.27 -11.02 -13.75
N LEU A 35 -15.29 -10.70 -12.89
CA LEU A 35 -15.23 -11.21 -11.51
C LEU A 35 -15.69 -10.19 -10.47
N LEU A 36 -15.48 -8.90 -10.72
CA LEU A 36 -15.71 -7.81 -9.76
C LEU A 36 -16.78 -6.83 -10.22
N GLY A 37 -17.18 -6.84 -11.50
CA GLY A 37 -18.21 -5.96 -12.03
C GLY A 37 -19.60 -6.21 -11.42
N ASP A 38 -20.52 -5.30 -11.74
CA ASP A 38 -21.94 -5.36 -11.33
C ASP A 38 -22.12 -5.60 -9.82
N HIS A 39 -21.38 -4.84 -9.01
CA HIS A 39 -21.51 -4.83 -7.55
C HIS A 39 -21.47 -3.40 -7.01
N ASP A 40 -22.51 -2.98 -6.28
CA ASP A 40 -22.71 -1.59 -5.84
C ASP A 40 -21.57 -1.01 -4.97
N ARG A 41 -20.79 -1.88 -4.34
CA ARG A 41 -19.65 -1.53 -3.46
C ARG A 41 -18.28 -1.86 -4.04
N ILE A 42 -18.21 -2.30 -5.30
CA ILE A 42 -16.94 -2.53 -6.00
C ILE A 42 -16.84 -1.58 -7.18
N HIS A 43 -15.98 -0.59 -7.03
CA HIS A 43 -15.81 0.52 -7.96
C HIS A 43 -14.61 0.23 -8.87
N LEU A 44 -14.88 -0.30 -10.06
CA LEU A 44 -13.89 -0.44 -11.12
C LEU A 44 -13.74 0.91 -11.82
N ILE A 45 -12.61 1.58 -11.61
CA ILE A 45 -12.35 2.92 -12.15
C ILE A 45 -11.15 2.92 -13.09
N ALA A 46 -11.04 3.98 -13.90
CA ALA A 46 -9.86 4.20 -14.71
C ALA A 46 -8.61 4.41 -13.82
N PRO A 47 -7.40 4.12 -14.33
CA PRO A 47 -6.17 4.45 -13.63
C PRO A 47 -6.15 5.90 -13.17
N LEU A 48 -5.75 6.11 -11.92
CA LEU A 48 -5.65 7.43 -11.31
C LEU A 48 -4.31 8.08 -11.60
N ASP A 49 -4.28 9.41 -11.65
CA ASP A 49 -3.03 10.14 -11.55
C ASP A 49 -2.50 10.12 -10.11
N VAL A 50 -1.29 10.66 -9.92
CA VAL A 50 -0.60 10.64 -8.62
C VAL A 50 -1.39 11.35 -7.53
N LEU A 51 -2.01 12.51 -7.85
CA LEU A 51 -2.72 13.31 -6.87
C LEU A 51 -3.99 12.59 -6.42
N ASP A 52 -4.77 12.10 -7.38
CA ASP A 52 -6.00 11.36 -7.09
C ASP A 52 -5.70 10.07 -6.34
N PHE A 53 -4.66 9.34 -6.73
CA PHE A 53 -4.23 8.12 -6.05
C PHE A 53 -3.84 8.37 -4.59
N HIS A 54 -2.99 9.38 -4.32
CA HIS A 54 -2.59 9.70 -2.94
C HIS A 54 -3.77 10.14 -2.08
N ASN A 55 -4.69 10.93 -2.64
CA ASN A 55 -5.90 11.34 -1.93
C ASN A 55 -6.80 10.13 -1.61
N LEU A 56 -7.01 9.22 -2.57
CA LEU A 56 -7.77 8.00 -2.36
C LEU A 56 -7.09 7.11 -1.29
N ALA A 57 -5.79 6.87 -1.45
CA ALA A 57 -4.98 6.08 -0.52
C ALA A 57 -5.08 6.62 0.92
N SER A 58 -5.00 7.95 1.11
CA SER A 58 -5.11 8.58 2.43
C SER A 58 -6.47 8.37 3.12
N ARG A 59 -7.53 8.08 2.34
CA ARG A 59 -8.89 7.81 2.84
C ARG A 59 -9.20 6.33 2.97
N SER A 60 -8.41 5.46 2.34
CA SER A 60 -8.54 4.02 2.46
C SER A 60 -8.27 3.55 3.90
N TYR A 61 -8.88 2.43 4.27
CA TYR A 61 -8.60 1.75 5.54
C TYR A 61 -7.28 0.97 5.44
N PHE A 62 -7.12 0.15 4.40
CA PHE A 62 -5.84 -0.45 4.00
C PHE A 62 -5.75 -0.55 2.47
N ILE A 63 -4.57 -0.90 1.96
CA ILE A 63 -4.32 -1.05 0.53
C ILE A 63 -3.82 -2.47 0.23
N MET A 64 -4.27 -3.04 -0.88
CA MET A 64 -3.76 -4.30 -1.42
C MET A 64 -3.03 -4.00 -2.73
N SER A 65 -1.76 -4.39 -2.84
CA SER A 65 -0.96 -4.01 -4.00
C SER A 65 0.19 -4.98 -4.23
N ASP A 66 0.55 -5.17 -5.49
CA ASP A 66 1.81 -5.77 -5.92
C ASP A 66 2.81 -4.70 -6.39
N SER A 67 2.45 -3.41 -6.38
CA SER A 67 3.33 -2.32 -6.79
C SER A 67 4.35 -1.97 -5.70
N GLY A 68 5.62 -1.90 -6.07
CA GLY A 68 6.70 -1.48 -5.17
C GLY A 68 6.58 -0.02 -4.73
N GLY A 69 6.15 0.89 -5.62
CA GLY A 69 5.95 2.30 -5.27
C GLY A 69 4.85 2.48 -4.21
N VAL A 70 3.74 1.76 -4.35
CA VAL A 70 2.65 1.81 -3.37
C VAL A 70 3.09 1.25 -2.01
N GLN A 71 3.97 0.25 -1.99
CA GLN A 71 4.56 -0.28 -0.75
C GLN A 71 5.39 0.78 -0.01
N GLU A 72 5.98 1.76 -0.71
CA GLU A 72 6.73 2.85 -0.08
C GLU A 72 5.86 4.05 0.32
N GLU A 73 4.88 4.37 -0.54
CA GLU A 73 4.03 5.55 -0.42
C GLU A 73 2.93 5.40 0.63
N ALA A 74 2.25 4.24 0.66
CA ALA A 74 1.12 4.01 1.55
C ALA A 74 1.49 4.05 3.05
N PRO A 75 2.65 3.53 3.49
CA PRO A 75 3.10 3.69 4.87
C PRO A 75 3.29 5.14 5.31
N SER A 76 3.72 6.04 4.41
CA SER A 76 3.80 7.49 4.70
C SER A 76 2.43 8.11 5.01
N LEU A 77 1.35 7.46 4.57
CA LEU A 77 -0.03 7.88 4.82
C LEU A 77 -0.66 7.13 6.01
N GLY A 78 0.13 6.35 6.76
CA GLY A 78 -0.32 5.53 7.89
C GLY A 78 -1.27 4.42 7.45
N LYS A 79 -1.11 3.89 6.23
CA LYS A 79 -1.99 2.87 5.66
C LYS A 79 -1.33 1.50 5.67
N PRO A 80 -1.90 0.50 6.37
CA PRO A 80 -1.46 -0.88 6.24
C PRO A 80 -1.51 -1.34 4.78
N VAL A 81 -0.52 -2.12 4.37
CA VAL A 81 -0.45 -2.66 3.00
C VAL A 81 -0.38 -4.19 3.03
N LEU A 82 -1.30 -4.84 2.33
CA LEU A 82 -1.24 -6.27 2.05
C LEU A 82 -0.59 -6.49 0.69
N VAL A 83 0.57 -7.11 0.68
CA VAL A 83 1.37 -7.31 -0.53
C VAL A 83 0.98 -8.60 -1.23
N LEU A 84 0.46 -8.47 -2.45
CA LEU A 84 -0.06 -9.58 -3.27
C LEU A 84 1.05 -10.34 -4.01
N ARG A 85 2.14 -10.64 -3.31
CA ARG A 85 3.31 -11.39 -3.82
C ARG A 85 3.82 -12.35 -2.75
N ASP A 86 4.40 -13.46 -3.18
CA ASP A 86 5.02 -14.45 -2.26
C ASP A 86 6.39 -13.97 -1.76
N THR A 87 7.03 -13.07 -2.50
CA THR A 87 8.30 -12.42 -2.16
C THR A 87 8.20 -10.92 -2.37
N THR A 88 9.04 -10.16 -1.67
CA THR A 88 9.15 -8.71 -1.86
C THR A 88 10.59 -8.27 -1.96
N GLU A 89 10.82 -7.31 -2.83
CA GLU A 89 12.05 -6.54 -2.94
C GLU A 89 12.16 -5.43 -1.88
N ARG A 90 11.19 -5.33 -0.96
CA ARG A 90 11.11 -4.34 0.13
C ARG A 90 11.02 -4.99 1.52
N PRO A 91 11.98 -5.83 1.93
CA PRO A 91 11.93 -6.54 3.21
C PRO A 91 11.86 -5.63 4.44
N GLU A 92 12.39 -4.41 4.34
CA GLU A 92 12.36 -3.37 5.37
C GLU A 92 10.92 -3.01 5.79
N GLY A 93 9.97 -2.90 4.86
CA GLY A 93 8.58 -2.58 5.17
C GLY A 93 7.85 -3.72 5.89
N VAL A 94 8.20 -4.96 5.56
CA VAL A 94 7.71 -6.16 6.27
C VAL A 94 8.29 -6.21 7.68
N LYS A 95 9.59 -5.97 7.82
CA LYS A 95 10.28 -5.94 9.13
C LYS A 95 9.75 -4.82 10.03
N ALA A 96 9.44 -3.66 9.45
CA ALA A 96 8.88 -2.52 10.17
C ALA A 96 7.40 -2.72 10.58
N GLY A 97 6.70 -3.69 9.99
CA GLY A 97 5.27 -3.94 10.25
C GLY A 97 4.32 -3.10 9.40
N THR A 98 4.83 -2.24 8.52
CA THR A 98 4.00 -1.44 7.59
C THR A 98 3.38 -2.29 6.47
N LEU A 99 4.05 -3.37 6.08
CA LEU A 99 3.65 -4.30 5.02
C LEU A 99 3.41 -5.70 5.58
N LYS A 100 2.43 -6.41 5.02
CA LYS A 100 2.23 -7.85 5.26
C LYS A 100 2.18 -8.60 3.93
N LEU A 101 3.12 -9.52 3.72
CA LEU A 101 3.10 -10.41 2.55
C LEU A 101 1.98 -11.42 2.70
N VAL A 102 1.05 -11.44 1.75
CA VAL A 102 -0.10 -12.35 1.76
C VAL A 102 -0.10 -13.31 0.57
N GLY A 103 0.78 -13.11 -0.40
CA GLY A 103 0.82 -13.94 -1.60
C GLY A 103 -0.44 -13.79 -2.45
N THR A 104 -0.81 -14.87 -3.14
CA THR A 104 -1.99 -14.89 -4.01
C THR A 104 -2.99 -16.00 -3.68
N ASP A 105 -2.77 -16.73 -2.58
CA ASP A 105 -3.70 -17.74 -2.08
C ASP A 105 -4.99 -17.07 -1.56
N PRO A 106 -6.17 -17.34 -2.15
CA PRO A 106 -7.44 -16.76 -1.72
C PRO A 106 -7.76 -16.97 -0.24
N ALA A 107 -7.36 -18.10 0.37
CA ALA A 107 -7.62 -18.37 1.77
C ALA A 107 -6.80 -17.46 2.68
N VAL A 108 -5.52 -17.25 2.34
CA VAL A 108 -4.59 -16.37 3.08
C VAL A 108 -4.99 -14.90 2.92
N VAL A 109 -5.37 -14.50 1.71
CA VAL A 109 -5.86 -13.14 1.44
C VAL A 109 -7.08 -12.84 2.30
N LYS A 110 -8.10 -13.71 2.27
CA LYS A 110 -9.33 -13.52 3.06
C LYS A 110 -9.04 -13.49 4.56
N SER A 111 -8.30 -14.47 5.08
CA SER A 111 -8.01 -14.52 6.52
C SER A 111 -7.25 -13.29 7.00
N THR A 112 -6.30 -12.79 6.20
CA THR A 112 -5.52 -11.58 6.54
C THR A 112 -6.37 -10.31 6.45
N MET A 113 -7.24 -10.19 5.44
CA MET A 113 -8.21 -9.09 5.36
C MET A 113 -9.12 -9.09 6.58
N THR A 114 -9.73 -10.23 6.92
CA THR A 114 -10.59 -10.37 8.09
C THR A 114 -9.84 -10.01 9.38
N GLU A 115 -8.61 -10.50 9.55
CA GLU A 115 -7.78 -10.18 10.71
C GLU A 115 -7.56 -8.67 10.83
N LEU A 116 -7.17 -8.00 9.74
CA LEU A 116 -6.91 -6.55 9.75
C LEU A 116 -8.18 -5.70 9.97
N LEU A 117 -9.33 -6.18 9.51
CA LEU A 117 -10.63 -5.53 9.70
C LEU A 117 -11.20 -5.72 11.11
N THR A 118 -10.88 -6.82 11.78
CA THR A 118 -11.51 -7.19 13.07
C THR A 118 -10.57 -7.06 14.27
N ASN A 119 -9.26 -6.97 14.04
CA ASN A 119 -8.25 -6.79 15.07
C ASN A 119 -7.71 -5.35 15.06
N GLU A 120 -8.32 -4.49 15.88
CA GLU A 120 -7.91 -3.09 16.03
C GLU A 120 -6.44 -2.94 16.46
N HIS A 121 -5.93 -3.84 17.32
CA HIS A 121 -4.54 -3.79 17.75
C HIS A 121 -3.59 -4.01 16.56
N LEU A 122 -3.84 -5.04 15.75
CA LEU A 122 -3.02 -5.30 14.54
C LEU A 122 -3.09 -4.13 13.57
N TYR A 123 -4.29 -3.60 13.34
CA TYR A 123 -4.47 -2.43 12.47
C TYR A 123 -3.64 -1.24 12.95
N LEU A 124 -3.75 -0.88 14.23
CA LEU A 124 -3.02 0.25 14.82
C LEU A 124 -1.51 0.00 14.83
N GLU A 125 -1.06 -1.24 15.02
CA GLU A 125 0.35 -1.61 14.94
C GLU A 125 0.90 -1.32 13.54
N MET A 126 0.21 -1.76 12.49
CA MET A 126 0.63 -1.53 11.10
C MET A 126 0.48 -0.06 10.68
N ALA A 127 -0.62 0.60 11.05
CA ALA A 127 -0.91 1.97 10.65
C ALA A 127 0.01 3.00 11.33
N ASN A 128 0.47 2.72 12.55
CA ASN A 128 1.40 3.56 13.28
C ASN A 128 2.85 3.07 13.19
N ALA A 129 3.10 1.99 12.46
CA ALA A 129 4.45 1.52 12.19
C ALA A 129 5.23 2.62 11.48
N ARG A 130 6.51 2.74 11.86
CA ARG A 130 7.37 3.76 11.29
C ARG A 130 7.71 3.40 9.86
N ASN A 131 7.57 4.37 8.94
CA ASN A 131 7.94 4.17 7.57
C ASN A 131 9.48 4.00 7.46
N PRO A 132 10.00 2.83 7.03
CA PRO A 132 11.43 2.64 6.88
C PRO A 132 12.01 3.30 5.62
N TYR A 133 11.17 3.82 4.73
CA TYR A 133 11.59 4.39 3.44
C TYR A 133 11.94 5.87 3.51
N GLY A 134 11.55 6.57 4.58
CA GLY A 134 11.91 7.95 4.78
C GLY A 134 10.96 8.72 5.69
N ASP A 135 11.35 9.96 5.93
CA ASP A 135 10.69 10.96 6.78
C ASP A 135 10.15 12.15 5.98
N GLY A 136 10.12 12.05 4.64
CA GLY A 136 9.72 13.14 3.75
C GLY A 136 10.82 14.17 3.43
N ARG A 137 12.04 14.04 4.00
CA ARG A 137 13.14 15.00 3.79
C ARG A 137 14.23 14.49 2.82
N ALA A 138 13.93 13.45 2.06
CA ALA A 138 14.86 12.84 1.11
C ALA A 138 15.43 13.85 0.10
N SER A 139 14.59 14.73 -0.46
CA SER A 139 15.04 15.75 -1.41
C SER A 139 15.99 16.78 -0.78
N GLU A 140 15.75 17.17 0.48
CA GLU A 140 16.65 18.06 1.22
C GLU A 140 18.03 17.40 1.41
N ARG A 141 18.05 16.14 1.85
CA ARG A 141 19.30 15.38 2.02
C ARG A 141 20.06 15.21 0.71
N ILE A 142 19.38 14.89 -0.39
CA ILE A 142 19.99 14.76 -1.71
C ILE A 142 20.64 16.08 -2.15
N VAL A 143 19.93 17.21 -2.02
CA VAL A 143 20.47 18.52 -2.38
C VAL A 143 21.68 18.87 -1.50
N GLN A 144 21.64 18.57 -0.21
CA GLN A 144 22.79 18.80 0.69
C GLN A 144 23.98 17.92 0.34
N ALA A 145 23.77 16.64 0.03
CA ALA A 145 24.84 15.74 -0.40
C ALA A 145 25.54 16.25 -1.68
N ILE A 146 24.76 16.77 -2.64
CA ILE A 146 25.30 17.39 -3.86
C ILE A 146 26.12 18.64 -3.51
N LYS A 147 25.59 19.53 -2.67
CA LYS A 147 26.32 20.74 -2.25
C LYS A 147 27.62 20.38 -1.53
N HIS A 148 27.59 19.41 -0.63
CA HIS A 148 28.76 18.92 0.08
C HIS A 148 29.83 18.41 -0.87
N TYR A 149 29.45 17.59 -1.86
CA TYR A 149 30.37 17.07 -2.88
C TYR A 149 31.11 18.17 -3.64
N PHE A 150 30.46 19.31 -3.92
CA PHE A 150 31.06 20.47 -4.58
C PHE A 150 31.71 21.47 -3.61
N GLY A 151 31.80 21.18 -2.30
CA GLY A 151 32.37 22.08 -1.30
C GLY A 151 31.53 23.34 -1.02
N GLN A 152 30.22 23.27 -1.26
CA GLN A 152 29.25 24.37 -1.13
C GLN A 152 28.30 24.20 0.06
N GLY A 153 28.56 23.25 0.96
CA GLY A 153 27.74 22.99 2.15
C GLY A 153 28.31 21.91 3.05
N ASP A 154 27.70 21.77 4.23
CA ASP A 154 27.99 20.69 5.18
C ASP A 154 27.45 19.35 4.67
N ALA A 155 27.92 18.25 5.27
CA ALA A 155 27.44 16.91 4.94
C ALA A 155 25.94 16.77 5.26
N ALA A 156 25.23 15.99 4.45
CA ALA A 156 23.82 15.69 4.70
C ALA A 156 23.67 14.86 5.99
N GLU A 157 22.61 15.14 6.75
CA GLU A 157 22.19 14.29 7.86
C GLU A 157 21.73 12.93 7.34
N GLU A 158 22.24 11.85 7.92
CA GLU A 158 21.84 10.49 7.58
C GLU A 158 20.40 10.22 8.02
N PHE A 159 19.67 9.43 7.24
CA PHE A 159 18.37 8.94 7.68
C PHE A 159 18.57 7.69 8.53
N HIS A 160 18.04 7.71 9.75
CA HIS A 160 18.04 6.55 10.64
C HIS A 160 16.63 5.98 10.76
N GLU A 161 16.49 4.69 10.42
CA GLU A 161 15.26 3.94 10.64
C GLU A 161 14.81 4.11 12.11
N GLY A 162 13.71 4.82 12.34
CA GLY A 162 13.16 4.99 13.67
C GLY A 162 13.36 6.36 14.34
N GLU A 163 13.87 7.37 13.66
CA GLU A 163 13.78 8.75 14.16
C GLU A 163 12.38 9.31 13.86
N LYS A 164 11.76 9.94 14.87
CA LYS A 164 10.50 10.68 14.71
C LYS A 164 10.84 12.15 14.45
N GLU A 165 10.08 12.80 13.56
CA GLU A 165 9.82 14.23 13.68
C GLU A 165 8.98 14.53 14.94
#